data_AF-W1YII6-F1
#
_entry.id   AF-W1YII6-F1
#
_cell.length_a   1.000
_cell.length_b   1.000
_cell.length_c   1.000
_cell.angle_alpha   90.00
_cell.angle_beta   90.00
_cell.angle_gamma   90.00
#
_symmetry.space_group_name_H-M   'P 1'
#
loop_
_entity.id
_entity.type
_entity.pdbx_description
1 polymer ?
#
loop_
_entity_poly.entity_id
_entity_poly.type
_entity_poly.pdbx_seq_one_letter_code
_entity_poly.pdbx_strand_id
1 'polypeptide(L)'
;SDVCSPDLAAVEADDATQLPALVAFDRDDTLAPSKTAMPEPMAVALRLLLDQAQVCIISGGQIKQFRDQVLAHLGATSEEVGALDLQ
;
A
#
# COMPACT_ATOMS: atom_id res chain seq x y z
N SER A 1 19.94 33.28 34.01
CA SER A 1 20.38 31.88 34.12
C SER A 1 19.34 31.12 34.91
N ASP A 2 18.87 29.95 34.54
CA ASP A 2 18.92 29.20 33.30
C ASP A 2 17.89 28.09 33.49
N VAL A 3 17.07 27.90 32.46
CA VAL A 3 16.47 26.63 32.06
C VAL A 3 15.53 25.91 33.04
N CYS A 4 14.24 26.14 32.80
CA CYS A 4 13.18 25.14 32.80
C CYS A 4 13.74 23.73 32.49
N SER A 5 13.73 22.81 33.47
CA SER A 5 13.91 21.39 33.15
C SER A 5 12.67 20.90 32.42
N PRO A 6 12.75 20.47 31.15
CA PRO A 6 11.78 19.52 30.67
C PRO A 6 12.20 18.14 31.17
N ASP A 7 11.26 17.53 31.85
CA ASP A 7 11.15 16.12 32.13
C ASP A 7 11.77 15.25 31.01
N LEU A 8 12.94 14.67 31.29
CA LEU A 8 13.65 13.73 30.42
C LEU A 8 12.98 12.35 30.37
N ALA A 9 11.74 12.21 30.84
CA ALA A 9 10.99 10.95 30.89
C ALA A 9 9.92 10.78 29.79
N ALA A 10 9.76 11.72 28.85
CA ALA A 10 8.70 11.64 27.83
C ALA A 10 9.13 11.93 26.39
N VAL A 11 10.37 11.59 26.01
CA VAL A 11 10.64 11.30 24.60
C VAL A 11 10.23 9.86 24.34
N GLU A 12 8.92 9.64 24.28
CA GLU A 12 8.34 8.33 24.00
C GLU A 12 8.84 7.83 22.65
N ALA A 13 9.25 6.57 22.63
CA ALA A 13 9.60 5.84 21.44
C ALA A 13 8.33 5.55 20.63
N ASP A 14 7.74 6.58 20.02
CA ASP A 14 6.49 6.48 19.26
C ASP A 14 6.59 7.11 17.86
N ASP A 15 7.75 6.99 17.20
CA ASP A 15 7.94 7.58 15.86
C ASP A 15 8.61 6.64 14.83
N ALA A 16 8.78 5.35 15.14
CA ALA A 16 9.53 4.44 14.26
C ALA A 16 8.77 3.19 13.78
N THR A 17 7.48 3.02 14.12
CA THR A 17 6.78 1.74 13.81
C THR A 17 5.33 1.86 13.38
N GLN A 18 4.76 3.06 13.26
CA GLN A 18 3.36 3.18 12.85
C GLN A 18 3.25 3.10 11.32
N LEU A 19 2.74 1.98 10.83
CA LEU A 19 2.46 1.82 9.39
C LEU A 19 1.37 2.81 8.95
N PRO A 20 1.47 3.35 7.73
CA PRO A 20 0.42 4.19 7.18
C PRO A 20 -0.88 3.39 7.07
N ALA A 21 -2.00 3.99 7.46
CA ALA A 21 -3.31 3.33 7.37
C ALA A 21 -3.73 3.03 5.92
N LEU A 22 -3.25 3.82 4.97
CA LEU A 22 -3.49 3.70 3.54
C LEU A 22 -2.21 3.93 2.76
N VAL A 23 -1.90 3.04 1.82
CA VAL A 23 -0.81 3.22 0.84
C VAL A 23 -1.41 3.28 -0.55
N ALA A 24 -1.18 4.37 -1.27
CA ALA A 24 -1.67 4.55 -2.63
C ALA A 24 -0.54 4.37 -3.65
N PHE A 25 -0.79 3.58 -4.70
CA PHE A 25 0.12 3.39 -5.83
C PHE A 25 -0.55 3.85 -7.12
N ASP A 26 0.24 4.41 -8.04
CA ASP A 26 -0.14 4.40 -9.45
C ASP A 26 -0.06 2.97 -10.00
N ARG A 27 -0.73 2.70 -11.11
CA ARG A 27 -0.72 1.37 -11.74
C ARG A 27 0.48 1.18 -12.67
N ASP A 28 0.57 1.98 -13.72
CA ASP A 28 1.51 1.76 -14.82
C ASP A 28 2.91 2.25 -14.43
N ASP A 29 3.92 1.49 -14.81
CA ASP A 29 5.35 1.73 -14.49
C ASP A 29 5.66 1.79 -12.97
N THR A 30 4.66 1.50 -12.12
CA THR A 30 4.81 1.33 -10.67
C THR A 30 4.58 -0.14 -10.28
N LEU A 31 3.40 -0.69 -10.59
CA LEU A 31 3.05 -2.08 -10.24
C LEU A 31 3.37 -3.07 -11.37
N ALA A 32 3.41 -2.58 -12.61
CA ALA A 32 3.74 -3.38 -13.77
C ALA A 32 4.34 -2.48 -14.86
N PRO A 33 5.15 -3.01 -15.79
CA PRO A 33 5.45 -2.30 -17.03
C PRO A 33 4.16 -1.84 -17.70
N SER A 34 4.17 -0.63 -18.27
CA SER A 34 2.98 0.03 -18.82
C SER A 34 2.05 -0.90 -19.59
N LYS A 35 0.78 -0.98 -19.15
CA LYS A 35 -0.30 -1.76 -19.76
C LYS A 35 -0.01 -3.26 -19.91
N THR A 36 0.86 -3.83 -19.08
CA THR A 36 1.11 -5.28 -19.03
C THR A 36 0.49 -5.92 -17.79
N ALA A 37 0.47 -7.25 -17.75
CA ALA A 37 0.05 -7.98 -16.56
C ALA A 37 1.02 -7.76 -15.40
N MET A 38 0.50 -7.66 -14.18
CA MET A 38 1.29 -7.55 -12.98
C MET A 38 2.19 -8.79 -12.80
N PRO A 39 3.50 -8.62 -12.61
CA PRO A 39 4.41 -9.73 -12.34
C PRO A 39 4.11 -10.38 -10.98
N GLU A 40 4.32 -11.70 -10.89
CA GLU A 40 4.11 -12.47 -9.67
C GLU A 40 4.85 -11.92 -8.44
N PRO A 41 6.13 -11.49 -8.51
CA PRO A 41 6.80 -10.89 -7.35
C PRO A 41 6.10 -9.63 -6.82
N MET A 42 5.49 -8.82 -7.68
CA MET A 42 4.74 -7.64 -7.27
C MET A 42 3.40 -8.03 -6.63
N ALA A 43 2.74 -9.08 -7.15
CA ALA A 43 1.53 -9.62 -6.54
C ALA A 43 1.81 -10.08 -5.09
N VAL A 44 2.91 -10.78 -4.87
CA VAL A 44 3.34 -11.21 -3.52
C VAL A 44 3.60 -10.01 -2.61
N ALA A 45 4.31 -8.99 -3.10
CA ALA A 45 4.59 -7.79 -2.31
C ALA A 45 3.33 -7.02 -1.92
N LEU A 46 2.39 -6.84 -2.86
CA LEU A 46 1.11 -6.17 -2.59
C LEU A 46 0.28 -6.93 -1.56
N ARG A 47 0.26 -8.27 -1.63
CA ARG A 47 -0.48 -9.10 -0.66
C ARG A 47 0.09 -8.97 0.75
N LEU A 48 1.42 -9.03 0.87
CA LEU A 48 2.09 -8.79 2.16
C LEU A 48 1.78 -7.40 2.74
N LEU A 49 1.55 -6.41 1.87
CA LEU A 49 1.17 -5.06 2.29
C LEU A 49 -0.32 -4.98 2.68
N LEU A 50 -1.20 -5.66 1.95
CA LEU A 50 -2.65 -5.74 2.24
C LEU A 50 -2.93 -6.37 3.61
N ASP A 51 -2.04 -7.24 4.11
CA ASP A 51 -2.11 -7.78 5.47
C ASP A 51 -1.82 -6.75 6.56
N GLN A 52 -1.26 -5.58 6.21
CA GLN A 52 -0.77 -4.59 7.18
C GLN A 52 -1.44 -3.22 7.03
N ALA A 53 -1.90 -2.86 5.84
CA ALA A 53 -2.49 -1.56 5.52
C ALA A 53 -3.52 -1.69 4.41
N GLN A 54 -4.45 -0.73 4.33
CA GLN A 54 -5.26 -0.58 3.13
C GLN A 54 -4.37 -0.18 1.96
N VAL A 55 -4.65 -0.73 0.79
CA VAL A 55 -3.95 -0.35 -0.44
C VAL A 55 -4.94 0.27 -1.40
N CYS A 56 -4.60 1.43 -1.94
CA CYS A 56 -5.34 2.06 -3.03
C CYS A 56 -4.50 1.99 -4.30
N ILE A 57 -5.12 1.57 -5.40
CA ILE A 57 -4.52 1.69 -6.73
C ILE A 57 -5.24 2.82 -7.45
N ILE A 58 -4.49 3.85 -7.85
CA ILE A 58 -4.98 4.97 -8.63
C ILE A 58 -4.82 4.60 -10.10
N SER A 59 -5.90 4.68 -10.89
CA SER A 59 -5.84 4.35 -12.30
C SER A 59 -6.52 5.41 -13.17
N GLY A 60 -5.77 6.01 -14.10
CA GLY A 60 -6.33 6.78 -15.21
C GLY A 60 -6.91 5.92 -16.34
N GLY A 61 -6.89 4.59 -16.20
CA GLY A 61 -7.28 3.63 -17.24
C GLY A 61 -8.69 3.05 -17.06
N GLN A 62 -9.14 2.26 -18.04
CA GLN A 62 -10.44 1.60 -17.97
C GLN A 62 -10.46 0.52 -16.89
N ILE A 63 -11.59 0.37 -16.18
CA ILE A 63 -11.78 -0.68 -15.15
C ILE A 63 -11.44 -2.07 -15.68
N LYS A 64 -11.83 -2.40 -16.92
CA LYS A 64 -11.51 -3.69 -17.53
C LYS A 64 -10.00 -3.96 -17.54
N GLN A 65 -9.21 -2.94 -17.86
CA GLN A 65 -7.75 -3.05 -17.89
C GLN A 65 -7.19 -3.33 -16.50
N PHE A 66 -7.68 -2.65 -15.46
CA PHE A 66 -7.29 -2.94 -14.08
C PHE A 66 -7.61 -4.39 -13.69
N ARG A 67 -8.81 -4.88 -14.02
CA ARG A 67 -9.20 -6.27 -13.73
C ARG A 67 -8.28 -7.27 -14.40
N ASP A 68 -8.02 -7.08 -15.70
CA ASP A 68 -7.20 -7.98 -16.50
C ASP A 68 -5.72 -7.96 -16.10
N GLN A 69 -5.20 -6.80 -15.68
CA GLN A 69 -3.76 -6.62 -15.43
C GLN A 69 -3.37 -6.81 -13.97
N VAL A 70 -4.23 -6.44 -13.03
CA VAL A 70 -3.95 -6.49 -11.60
C VAL A 70 -4.76 -7.59 -10.93
N LEU A 71 -6.09 -7.50 -10.90
CA LEU A 71 -6.91 -8.43 -10.11
C LEU A 71 -6.79 -9.88 -10.57
N ALA A 72 -6.72 -10.13 -11.87
CA ALA A 72 -6.52 -11.48 -12.42
C ALA A 72 -5.18 -12.12 -12.03
N HIS A 73 -4.19 -11.30 -11.64
CA HIS A 73 -2.83 -11.72 -11.32
C HIS A 73 -2.47 -11.57 -9.85
N LEU A 74 -3.29 -10.89 -9.04
CA LEU A 74 -3.03 -10.64 -7.63
C LEU A 74 -3.09 -11.93 -6.80
N GLY A 75 -4.04 -12.82 -7.09
CA GLY A 75 -4.20 -14.06 -6.32
C GLY A 75 -4.58 -13.84 -4.85
N ALA A 76 -5.21 -12.70 -4.55
CA ALA A 76 -5.67 -12.32 -3.22
C ALA A 76 -6.92 -13.11 -2.77
N THR A 77 -7.00 -13.34 -1.48
CA THR A 77 -8.19 -13.82 -0.76
C THR A 77 -9.28 -12.73 -0.73
N SER A 78 -10.49 -13.12 -0.33
CA SER A 78 -11.60 -12.16 -0.22
C SER A 78 -11.36 -11.07 0.84
N GLU A 79 -10.59 -11.37 1.89
CA GLU A 79 -10.22 -10.41 2.93
C GLU A 79 -9.22 -9.38 2.38
N GLU A 80 -8.14 -9.84 1.74
CA GLU A 80 -7.16 -8.97 1.07
C GLU A 80 -7.82 -8.10 -0.02
N VAL A 81 -8.78 -8.62 -0.78
CA VAL A 81 -9.55 -7.81 -1.76
C VAL A 81 -10.40 -6.75 -1.07
N GLY A 82 -10.93 -7.02 0.13
CA GLY A 82 -11.68 -6.04 0.91
C GLY A 82 -10.84 -4.87 1.43
N ALA A 83 -9.52 -5.04 1.50
CA ALA A 83 -8.55 -4.00 1.86
C ALA A 83 -7.95 -3.27 0.63
N LEU A 84 -8.37 -3.63 -0.58
CA LEU A 84 -7.92 -3.03 -1.84
C LEU A 84 -8.98 -2.10 -2.43
N ASP A 85 -8.65 -0.82 -2.49
CA ASP A 85 -9.47 0.22 -3.12
C ASP A 85 -8.94 0.59 -4.51
N LEU A 86 -9.85 1.02 -5.39
CA LEU A 86 -9.54 1.54 -6.72
C LEU A 86 -10.11 2.97 -6.86
N GLN A 87 -9.26 3.91 -7.30
CA GLN A 87 -9.62 5.31 -7.55
C GLN A 87 -9.38 5.69 -9.02
#